data_AF-A0ABD4Z8V4-F1
#
_entry.id   AF-A0ABD4Z8V4-F1
#
_cell.length_a   1.000
_cell.length_b   1.000
_cell.length_c   1.000
_cell.angle_alpha   90.00
_cell.angle_beta   90.00
_cell.angle_gamma   90.00
#
_symmetry.space_group_name_H-M   'P 1'
#
loop_
_entity.id
_entity.type
_entity.pdbx_description
1 polymer ?
#
loop_
_entity_poly.entity_id
_entity_poly.type
_entity_poly.pdbx_seq_one_letter_code
_entity_poly.pdbx_strand_id
1 'polypeptide(L)' 'MKGEKIIVVNASVVVKWFTPERYFEKAVELRDMHLKGLVRLMAPNLIL' A
#
# COMPACT_ATOMS: atom_id res chain seq x y z
N MET A 1 13.06 -13.94 14.80
CA MET A 1 12.07 -13.80 13.69
C MET A 1 12.01 -12.32 13.34
N LYS A 2 12.32 -11.95 12.10
CA LYS A 2 12.27 -10.53 11.65
C LYS A 2 10.80 -10.13 11.69
N GLY A 3 10.44 -9.14 12.49
CA GLY A 3 9.03 -8.74 12.69
C GLY A 3 8.35 -8.42 11.35
N GLU A 4 7.07 -8.77 11.24
CA GLU A 4 6.25 -8.46 10.06
C GLU A 4 6.28 -6.95 9.80
N LYS A 5 6.72 -6.53 8.60
CA LYS A 5 6.78 -5.11 8.26
C LYS A 5 5.39 -4.62 7.85
N ILE A 6 4.70 -3.99 8.80
CA ILE A 6 3.39 -3.37 8.60
C ILE A 6 3.58 -1.96 8.04
N ILE A 7 2.86 -1.63 6.98
CA ILE A 7 2.83 -0.30 6.37
C ILE A 7 1.38 0.19 6.37
N VAL A 8 1.13 1.33 6.99
CA VAL A 8 -0.19 1.98 6.95
C VAL A 8 -0.29 2.81 5.68
N VAL A 9 -1.34 2.59 4.89
CA VAL A 9 -1.60 3.31 3.64
C VAL A 9 -2.83 4.21 3.76
N ASN A 10 -2.78 5.37 3.12
CA ASN A 10 -3.92 6.25 2.92
C ASN A 10 -4.63 5.89 1.60
N ALA A 11 -5.92 6.21 1.48
CA ALA A 11 -6.71 6.03 0.27
C ALA A 11 -6.05 6.66 -0.98
N SER A 12 -5.37 7.80 -0.83
CA SER A 12 -4.66 8.46 -1.95
C SER A 12 -3.52 7.64 -2.57
N VAL A 13 -2.97 6.67 -1.83
CA VAL A 13 -1.96 5.71 -2.32
C VAL A 13 -2.65 4.56 -3.06
N VAL A 14 -3.79 4.09 -2.56
CA VAL A 14 -4.56 3.00 -3.19
C VAL A 14 -5.16 3.44 -4.52
N VAL A 15 -5.65 4.69 -4.62
CA VAL A 15 -6.15 5.27 -5.87
C VAL A 15 -5.08 5.25 -6.97
N LYS A 16 -3.81 5.46 -6.61
CA LYS A 16 -2.66 5.41 -7.53
C LYS A 16 -2.38 4.03 -8.10
N TRP A 17 -3.07 2.97 -7.66
CA TRP A 17 -2.98 1.66 -8.31
C TRP A 17 -3.73 1.63 -9.65
N PHE A 18 -4.67 2.57 -9.85
CA PHE A 18 -5.59 2.57 -10.99
C PHE A 18 -5.46 3.83 -11.85
N THR A 19 -4.86 4.89 -11.32
CA THR A 19 -4.72 6.18 -12.01
C THR A 19 -3.24 6.47 -12.31
N PRO A 20 -2.83 6.56 -13.59
CA PRO A 20 -1.45 6.89 -13.97
C PRO A 20 -1.15 8.37 -13.68
N GLU A 21 -0.80 8.65 -12.44
CA GLU A 21 -0.37 9.96 -11.94
C GLU A 21 1.00 9.86 -11.24
N ARG A 22 1.46 10.97 -10.65
CA ARG A 22 2.72 10.99 -9.90
C ARG A 22 2.70 9.89 -8.83
N TYR A 23 3.74 9.07 -8.84
CA TYR A 23 3.93 7.91 -7.95
C TYR A 23 3.08 6.66 -8.25
N PHE A 24 2.46 6.56 -9.43
CA PHE A 24 1.77 5.36 -9.91
C PHE A 24 2.64 4.10 -9.75
N GLU A 25 3.84 4.09 -10.35
CA GLU A 25 4.74 2.92 -10.33
C GLU A 25 5.10 2.48 -8.90
N LYS A 26 5.36 3.43 -8.00
CA LYS A 26 5.68 3.14 -6.60
C LYS A 26 4.49 2.59 -5.83
N ALA A 27 3.28 3.08 -6.13
CA ALA A 27 2.07 2.58 -5.50
C ALA A 27 1.77 1.15 -5.95
N VAL A 28 1.97 0.85 -7.24
CA VAL A 28 1.86 -0.50 -7.81
C VAL A 28 2.91 -1.44 -7.23
N GLU A 29 4.17 -1.00 -7.11
CA GLU A 29 5.23 -1.79 -6.46
C GLU A 29 4.86 -2.14 -5.01
N LEU A 30 4.37 -1.16 -4.23
CA LEU A 30 3.93 -1.38 -2.85
C LEU A 30 2.77 -2.39 -2.75
N ARG A 31 1.81 -2.33 -3.67
CA ARG A 31 0.74 -3.33 -3.80
C ARG A 31 1.31 -4.72 -4.08
N ASP A 32 2.22 -4.83 -5.02
CA ASP A 32 2.77 -6.12 -5.43
C ASP A 32 3.62 -6.75 -4.32
N MET A 33 4.36 -5.93 -3.55
CA MET A 33 5.04 -6.38 -2.34
C MET A 33 4.06 -6.95 -1.30
N HIS A 34 2.86 -6.37 -1.18
CA HIS A 34 1.82 -6.89 -0.30
C HIS A 34 1.27 -8.24 -0.79
N LEU A 35 0.93 -8.33 -2.07
CA LEU A 35 0.43 -9.56 -2.69
C LEU A 35 1.45 -10.71 -2.62
N LYS A 36 2.75 -10.38 -2.65
CA LYS A 36 3.86 -11.34 -2.48
C LYS A 36 4.17 -11.68 -1.02
N GLY A 37 3.45 -11.11 -0.04
CA GLY A 37 3.71 -11.34 1.39
C GLY A 37 5.01 -10.72 1.92
N LEU A 38 5.63 -9.80 1.17
CA LEU A 38 6.87 -9.13 1.59
C LEU A 38 6.62 -8.03 2.63
N VAL A 39 5.42 -7.44 2.59
CA VAL A 39 4.92 -6.45 3.56
C VAL A 39 3.44 -6.67 3.80
N ARG A 40 2.95 -6.20 4.95
CA ARG A 40 1.52 -6.17 5.25
C ARG A 40 1.01 -4.74 5.15
N LEU A 41 0.09 -4.47 4.21
CA LEU A 41 -0.58 -3.19 4.16
C LEU A 41 -1.77 -3.19 5.11
N MET A 42 -1.93 -2.09 5.84
CA MET A 42 -3.12 -1.81 6.64
C MET A 42 -3.64 -0.43 6.26
N ALA A 43 -4.94 -0.25 6.34
CA ALA A 43 -5.55 1.06 6.23
C ALA A 43 -6.30 1.35 7.53
N PRO A 44 -6.34 2.61 8.00
CA PRO A 44 -7.25 2.97 9.06
C PRO A 44 -8.69 2.74 8.58
N ASN A 45 -9.54 2.21 9.47
CA ASN A 45 -10.98 2.38 9.28
C ASN A 45 -11.24 3.89 9.38
N LEU A 46 -11.83 4.48 8.34
CA LEU A 46 -12.21 5.89 8.39
C LEU A 46 -13.21 6.09 9.53
N ILE A 47 -12.77 6.76 10.59
CA ILE A 47 -13.63 7.36 11.61
C ILE A 47 -13.82 8.79 11.13
N LEU A 48 -14.94 9.05 10.45
CA LEU A 48 -15.38 10.43 10.16
C LEU A 48 -15.85 11.09 11.47
#